data_AF-E0CYJ1-F1
#
_entry.id   AF-E0CYJ1-F1
#
_cell.length_a   1.000
_cell.length_b   1.000
_cell.length_c   1.000
_cell.angle_alpha   90.00
_cell.angle_beta   90.00
_cell.angle_gamma   90.00
#
_symmetry.space_group_name_H-M   'P 1'
#
loop_
_entity.id
_entity.type
_entity.pdbx_description
1 polymer ?
#
loop_
_entity_poly.entity_id
_entity_poly.type
_entity_poly.pdbx_seq_one_letter_code
_entity_poly.pdbx_strand_id
1 'polypeptide(L)'
;MAHEVDLESFKELERDIILRVLYRDQTVQSTEEERVRKLKSHLQHLRWKGAKSSSQEYKEKCCARCQRALGLLLNRGAVCQGCSHRVCSECRVFLRRTRAWKCTVCFEDSPQRHVTHCESERCHIRSSSVRKDQSSEKTAK
;
A
#
# COMPACT_ATOMS: atom_id res chain seq x y z
N MET A 1 -13.93 -17.62 9.68
CA MET A 1 -14.19 -19.06 9.85
C MET A 1 -13.55 -19.76 8.66
N ALA A 2 -12.67 -20.72 8.90
CA ALA A 2 -12.11 -21.54 7.83
C ALA A 2 -13.23 -22.43 7.30
N HIS A 3 -13.56 -22.33 6.01
CA HIS A 3 -14.47 -23.27 5.38
C HIS A 3 -13.68 -24.55 5.19
N GLU A 4 -14.08 -25.60 5.90
CA GLU A 4 -13.52 -26.93 5.75
C GLU A 4 -13.95 -27.47 4.38
N VAL A 5 -12.97 -27.72 3.51
CA VAL A 5 -13.19 -28.29 2.18
C VAL A 5 -13.06 -29.80 2.34
N ASP A 6 -14.19 -30.50 2.25
CA ASP A 6 -14.22 -31.96 2.31
C ASP A 6 -13.67 -32.57 1.00
N LEU A 7 -12.50 -33.20 1.10
CA LEU A 7 -11.83 -33.85 -0.02
C LEU A 7 -12.16 -35.35 -0.14
N GLU A 8 -12.95 -35.89 0.78
CA GLU A 8 -13.24 -37.33 0.84
C GLU A 8 -14.16 -37.80 -0.28
N SER A 9 -14.98 -36.89 -0.83
CA SER A 9 -15.93 -37.16 -1.92
C SER A 9 -15.31 -37.26 -3.32
N PHE A 10 -14.03 -36.88 -3.50
CA PHE A 10 -13.33 -36.95 -4.79
C PHE A 10 -12.73 -38.32 -5.05
N LYS A 11 -12.67 -38.72 -6.33
CA LYS A 11 -11.91 -39.90 -6.74
C LYS A 11 -10.44 -39.70 -6.40
N GLU A 12 -9.74 -40.79 -6.09
CA GLU A 12 -8.35 -40.76 -5.63
C GLU A 12 -7.42 -39.96 -6.58
N LEU A 13 -7.61 -40.10 -7.89
CA LEU A 13 -6.89 -39.35 -8.92
C LEU A 13 -7.18 -37.83 -8.90
N GLU A 14 -8.44 -37.43 -8.70
CA GLU A 14 -8.82 -36.02 -8.60
C GLU A 14 -8.24 -35.39 -7.35
N ARG A 15 -8.28 -36.13 -6.23
CA ARG A 15 -7.68 -35.73 -4.96
C ARG A 15 -6.18 -35.51 -5.09
N ASP A 16 -5.47 -36.43 -5.73
CA ASP A 16 -4.02 -36.33 -5.92
C ASP A 16 -3.61 -35.14 -6.82
N ILE A 17 -4.44 -34.76 -7.79
CA ILE A 17 -4.23 -33.54 -8.59
C ILE A 17 -4.46 -32.29 -7.73
N ILE A 18 -5.54 -32.24 -6.96
CA ILE A 18 -5.88 -31.11 -6.10
C ILE A 18 -4.78 -30.89 -5.04
N LEU A 19 -4.35 -31.96 -4.37
CA LEU A 19 -3.30 -31.90 -3.35
C LEU A 19 -1.97 -31.39 -3.93
N ARG A 20 -1.59 -31.82 -5.15
CA ARG A 20 -0.39 -31.31 -5.82
C ARG A 20 -0.45 -29.81 -6.09
N VAL A 21 -1.61 -29.30 -6.53
CA VAL A 21 -1.80 -27.86 -6.75
C VAL A 21 -1.68 -27.09 -5.43
N LEU A 22 -2.34 -27.57 -4.37
CA LEU A 22 -2.30 -26.94 -3.05
C LEU A 22 -0.89 -26.90 -2.45
N TYR A 23 -0.13 -28.00 -2.55
CA TYR A 23 1.23 -28.06 -2.04
C TYR A 23 2.17 -27.10 -2.78
N ARG A 24 2.03 -27.01 -4.11
CA ARG A 24 2.79 -26.04 -4.90
C ARG A 24 2.40 -24.61 -4.53
N ASP A 25 1.12 -24.33 -4.36
CA ASP A 25 0.64 -23.01 -3.96
C ASP A 25 1.16 -22.61 -2.58
N GLN A 26 1.13 -23.54 -1.61
CA GLN A 26 1.69 -23.34 -0.28
C GLN A 26 3.20 -23.04 -0.33
N THR A 27 3.93 -23.74 -1.20
CA THR A 27 5.37 -23.50 -1.41
C THR A 27 5.59 -22.08 -1.96
N VAL A 28 4.83 -21.67 -2.97
CA VAL A 28 4.91 -20.31 -3.53
C VAL A 28 4.57 -19.26 -2.47
N GLN A 29 3.49 -19.44 -1.72
CA GLN A 29 3.10 -18.53 -0.64
C GLN A 29 4.22 -18.38 0.40
N SER A 30 4.82 -19.49 0.86
CA SER A 30 5.91 -19.45 1.84
C SER A 30 7.13 -18.67 1.32
N THR A 31 7.50 -18.85 0.05
CA THR A 31 8.63 -18.13 -0.56
C THR A 31 8.37 -16.62 -0.66
N GLU A 32 7.16 -16.22 -1.06
CA GLU A 32 6.78 -14.81 -1.15
C GLU A 32 6.66 -14.15 0.23
N GLU A 33 6.11 -14.85 1.22
CA GLU A 33 6.05 -14.37 2.60
C GLU A 33 7.44 -14.10 3.17
N GLU A 34 8.40 -14.99 2.93
CA GLU A 34 9.78 -14.81 3.36
C GLU A 34 10.44 -13.62 2.63
N ARG A 35 10.21 -13.50 1.33
CA ARG A 35 10.71 -12.36 0.53
C ARG A 35 10.17 -11.02 1.06
N VAL A 36 8.87 -10.97 1.35
CA VAL A 36 8.20 -9.79 1.92
C VAL A 36 8.74 -9.49 3.33
N ARG A 37 8.94 -10.52 4.16
CA ARG A 37 9.50 -10.39 5.52
C ARG A 37 10.90 -9.79 5.50
N LYS A 38 11.79 -10.30 4.63
CA LYS A 38 13.13 -9.76 4.42
C LYS A 38 13.09 -8.29 3.98
N LEU A 39 12.23 -7.96 3.02
CA LEU A 39 12.12 -6.59 2.52
C LEU A 39 11.60 -5.63 3.60
N LYS A 40 10.60 -6.04 4.38
CA LYS A 40 10.10 -5.27 5.53
C LYS A 40 11.19 -5.05 6.59
N SER A 41 11.95 -6.10 6.93
CA SER A 41 13.07 -6.00 7.87
C SER A 41 14.14 -5.02 7.37
N HIS A 42 14.51 -5.10 6.09
CA HIS A 42 15.48 -4.19 5.50
C HIS A 42 14.99 -2.73 5.53
N LEU A 43 13.72 -2.49 5.20
CA LEU A 43 13.11 -1.14 5.31
C LEU A 43 13.09 -0.63 6.75
N GLN A 44 12.77 -1.48 7.73
CA GLN A 44 12.83 -1.11 9.15
C GLN A 44 14.26 -0.77 9.57
N HIS A 45 15.26 -1.54 9.10
CA HIS A 45 16.65 -1.26 9.38
C HIS A 45 17.08 0.09 8.80
N LEU A 46 16.72 0.39 7.56
CA LEU A 46 17.01 1.68 6.92
C LEU A 46 16.34 2.84 7.66
N ARG A 47 15.10 2.67 8.13
CA ARG A 47 14.39 3.66 8.97
C ARG A 47 15.13 3.88 10.31
N TRP A 48 15.56 2.81 10.98
CA TRP A 48 16.30 2.91 12.24
C TRP A 48 17.66 3.58 12.05
N LYS A 49 18.39 3.25 10.98
CA LYS A 49 19.67 3.91 10.62
C LYS A 49 19.47 5.39 10.29
N GLY A 50 18.42 5.74 9.54
CA GLY A 50 18.07 7.13 9.26
C GLY A 50 17.64 7.94 10.50
N ALA A 51 17.13 7.29 11.54
CA ALA A 51 16.82 7.92 12.82
C ALA A 51 18.06 8.17 13.69
N LYS A 52 19.13 7.37 13.54
CA LYS A 52 20.33 7.43 14.38
C LYS A 52 21.48 8.27 13.81
N SER A 53 21.38 8.70 12.54
CA SER A 53 22.46 9.45 11.85
C SER A 53 22.22 10.95 11.67
N SER A 54 21.22 11.55 12.33
CA SER A 54 21.06 13.01 12.28
C SER A 54 21.64 13.63 13.53
N SER A 55 22.94 13.92 13.48
CA SER A 55 23.48 15.13 14.12
C SER A 55 22.48 16.27 13.89
N GLN A 56 21.99 16.80 14.99
CA GLN A 56 20.80 17.62 15.11
C GLN A 56 20.88 18.96 14.34
N GLU A 57 22.03 19.27 13.74
CA GLU A 57 22.34 20.56 13.11
C GLU A 57 22.20 20.60 11.57
N TYR A 58 22.05 19.45 10.87
CA TYR A 58 22.02 19.45 9.39
C TYR A 58 20.61 19.31 8.77
N LYS A 59 19.59 19.05 9.60
CA LYS A 59 18.24 18.63 9.12
C LYS A 59 17.44 19.71 8.40
N GLU A 60 17.85 20.98 8.47
CA GLU A 60 17.12 22.11 7.88
C GLU A 60 17.65 22.57 6.52
N LYS A 61 18.73 21.96 6.03
CA LYS A 61 19.42 22.41 4.82
C LYS A 61 19.10 21.61 3.58
N CYS A 62 18.16 20.67 3.57
CA CYS A 62 17.83 19.88 2.38
C CYS A 62 16.33 19.84 2.06
N CYS A 63 16.00 19.76 0.78
CA CYS A 63 14.64 19.54 0.32
C CYS A 63 14.16 18.13 0.67
N ALA A 64 13.04 17.98 1.36
CA ALA A 64 12.49 16.68 1.74
C ALA A 64 12.04 15.78 0.56
N ARG A 65 12.07 16.29 -0.68
CA ARG A 65 11.65 15.55 -1.89
C ARG A 65 12.83 15.18 -2.78
N CYS A 66 13.62 16.16 -3.21
CA CYS A 66 14.78 15.92 -4.06
C CYS A 66 16.11 15.80 -3.30
N GLN A 67 16.12 15.96 -1.97
CA GLN A 67 17.30 15.95 -1.10
C GLN A 67 18.40 16.98 -1.45
N ARG A 68 18.17 17.87 -2.43
CA ARG A 68 19.10 18.95 -2.78
C ARG A 68 19.24 19.93 -1.62
N ALA A 69 20.46 20.40 -1.40
CA ALA A 69 20.74 21.42 -0.40
C ALA A 69 19.96 22.71 -0.70
N LEU A 70 19.34 23.26 0.34
CA LEU A 70 18.63 24.52 0.37
C LEU A 70 19.64 25.59 0.81
N GLY A 71 19.72 26.66 0.03
CA GLY A 71 20.70 27.72 0.31
C GLY A 71 20.31 28.54 1.54
N LEU A 72 21.32 29.16 2.16
CA LEU A 72 21.12 30.05 3.30
C LEU A 72 20.49 31.38 2.92
N LEU A 73 20.67 31.88 1.69
CA LEU A 73 20.15 33.19 1.26
C LEU A 73 19.12 33.06 0.14
N LEU A 74 19.42 32.24 -0.87
CA LEU A 74 18.53 31.92 -2.00
C LEU A 74 18.08 30.46 -1.88
N ASN A 75 16.82 30.17 -2.19
CA ASN A 75 16.26 28.81 -2.14
C ASN A 75 16.30 28.13 -0.75
N ARG A 76 15.99 28.87 0.33
CA ARG A 76 15.82 28.35 1.72
C ARG A 76 14.74 27.27 1.89
N GLY A 77 14.01 26.95 0.83
CA GLY A 77 12.84 26.10 0.90
C GLY A 77 11.67 26.75 1.65
N ALA A 78 10.52 26.08 1.65
CA ALA A 78 9.33 26.49 2.37
C ALA A 78 8.61 25.25 2.88
N VAL A 79 7.77 25.40 3.91
CA VAL A 79 7.10 24.28 4.59
C VAL A 79 5.80 23.90 3.88
N CYS A 80 5.68 22.64 3.50
CA CYS A 80 4.49 22.11 2.81
C CYS A 80 3.26 22.16 3.72
N GLN A 81 2.13 22.69 3.22
CA GLN A 81 0.87 22.76 3.95
C GLN A 81 0.18 21.41 4.18
N GLY A 82 0.65 20.32 3.56
CA GLY A 82 0.10 18.98 3.73
C GLY A 82 0.88 18.08 4.69
N CYS A 83 2.21 18.16 4.68
CA CYS A 83 3.07 17.25 5.44
C CYS A 83 4.10 17.95 6.34
N SER A 84 4.10 19.29 6.41
CA SER A 84 5.01 20.08 7.25
C SER A 84 6.51 19.89 6.97
N HIS A 85 6.88 19.34 5.81
CA HIS A 85 8.28 19.19 5.41
C HIS A 85 8.77 20.39 4.57
N ARG A 86 10.06 20.75 4.70
CA ARG A 86 10.71 21.81 3.93
C ARG A 86 11.04 21.35 2.50
N VAL A 87 10.64 22.13 1.49
CA VAL A 87 10.83 21.79 0.07
C VAL A 87 11.32 22.98 -0.77
N CYS A 88 12.22 22.69 -1.72
CA CYS A 88 12.69 23.66 -2.72
C CYS A 88 11.54 24.11 -3.62
N SER A 89 11.71 25.22 -4.35
CA SER A 89 10.72 25.77 -5.28
C SER A 89 10.29 24.79 -6.37
N GLU A 90 11.22 24.01 -6.92
CA GLU A 90 10.96 22.99 -7.95
C GLU A 90 10.05 21.85 -7.48
N CYS A 91 10.03 21.55 -6.18
CA CYS A 91 9.19 20.48 -5.63
C CYS A 91 7.83 20.98 -5.12
N ARG A 92 7.44 22.23 -5.43
CA ARG A 92 6.16 22.82 -5.02
C ARG A 92 5.19 22.82 -6.19
N VAL A 93 3.93 22.56 -5.89
CA VAL A 93 2.81 22.68 -6.82
C VAL A 93 1.82 23.70 -6.24
N PHE A 94 1.52 24.73 -7.02
CA PHE A 94 0.53 25.75 -6.65
C PHE A 94 -0.88 25.26 -6.96
N LEU A 95 -1.81 25.50 -6.04
CA LEU A 95 -3.21 25.13 -6.21
C LEU A 95 -3.90 26.18 -7.10
N ARG A 96 -4.62 25.74 -8.15
CA ARG A 96 -5.13 26.62 -9.23
C ARG A 96 -6.11 27.74 -8.80
N ARG A 97 -6.51 27.81 -7.53
CA ARG A 97 -7.49 28.78 -7.00
C ARG A 97 -7.05 29.53 -5.73
N THR A 98 -5.88 29.20 -5.18
CA THR A 98 -5.38 29.82 -3.95
C THR A 98 -3.88 30.09 -4.11
N ARG A 99 -3.34 31.10 -3.41
CA ARG A 99 -1.88 31.28 -3.29
C ARG A 99 -1.22 30.20 -2.41
N ALA A 100 -1.96 29.13 -2.11
CA ALA A 100 -1.49 27.98 -1.37
C ALA A 100 -0.78 27.00 -2.30
N TRP A 101 0.16 26.27 -1.72
CA TRP A 101 0.98 25.31 -2.43
C TRP A 101 1.18 24.06 -1.56
N LYS A 102 1.39 22.92 -2.21
CA LYS A 102 1.76 21.66 -1.58
C LYS A 102 3.00 21.09 -2.26
N CYS A 103 3.72 20.19 -1.59
CA CYS A 103 4.77 19.44 -2.28
C CYS A 103 4.15 18.47 -3.29
N THR A 104 4.92 18.06 -4.30
CA THR A 104 4.48 17.13 -5.36
C THR A 104 3.76 15.89 -4.80
N VAL A 105 4.30 15.26 -3.76
CA VAL A 105 3.67 14.08 -3.13
C VAL A 105 2.31 14.40 -2.52
N CYS A 106 2.19 15.44 -1.70
CA CYS A 106 0.90 15.84 -1.12
C CYS A 106 -0.10 16.37 -2.16
N PHE A 107 0.37 16.74 -3.35
CA PHE A 107 -0.47 17.12 -4.46
C PHE A 107 -1.00 15.88 -5.22
N GLU A 108 -0.19 14.83 -5.36
CA GLU A 108 -0.62 13.53 -5.91
C GLU A 108 -1.55 12.77 -4.95
N ASP A 109 -1.21 12.71 -3.65
CA ASP A 109 -1.98 12.00 -2.60
C ASP A 109 -3.31 12.70 -2.24
N SER A 110 -3.64 13.83 -2.87
CA SER A 110 -4.87 14.56 -2.54
C SER A 110 -6.08 13.72 -2.96
N PRO A 111 -7.06 13.47 -2.06
CA PRO A 111 -8.14 12.46 -2.25
C PRO A 111 -9.04 12.69 -3.47
N GLN A 112 -8.94 13.84 -4.13
CA GLN A 112 -9.62 14.14 -5.38
C GLN A 112 -9.15 13.27 -6.57
N ARG A 113 -8.05 12.51 -6.44
CA ARG A 113 -7.54 11.62 -7.49
C ARG A 113 -7.51 10.12 -7.14
N HIS A 114 -7.80 9.75 -5.89
CA HIS A 114 -7.66 8.36 -5.42
C HIS A 114 -8.96 7.56 -5.34
N VAL A 115 -10.08 8.06 -5.88
CA VAL A 115 -11.36 7.32 -5.85
C VAL A 115 -11.49 6.29 -6.99
N THR A 116 -10.58 6.24 -7.97
CA THR A 116 -10.83 5.45 -9.19
C THR A 116 -10.03 4.16 -9.37
N HIS A 117 -9.12 3.77 -8.47
CA HIS A 117 -8.18 2.68 -8.83
C HIS A 117 -7.92 1.55 -7.82
N CYS A 118 -8.62 1.44 -6.68
CA CYS A 118 -8.30 0.36 -5.73
C CYS A 118 -9.45 -0.24 -4.92
N GLU A 119 -10.71 -0.19 -5.38
CA GLU A 119 -11.83 -0.80 -4.64
C GLU A 119 -12.76 -1.74 -5.43
N SER A 120 -12.51 -2.04 -6.71
CA SER A 120 -13.47 -2.87 -7.48
C SER A 120 -13.22 -4.38 -7.41
N GLU A 121 -11.98 -4.87 -7.49
CA GLU A 121 -11.77 -6.30 -7.76
C GLU A 121 -11.84 -7.20 -6.51
N ARG A 122 -11.54 -6.69 -5.32
CA ARG A 122 -11.58 -7.49 -4.08
C ARG A 122 -12.97 -7.54 -3.41
N CYS A 123 -13.90 -6.67 -3.81
CA CYS A 123 -15.24 -6.60 -3.22
C CYS A 123 -16.29 -7.50 -3.91
N HIS A 124 -16.04 -8.01 -5.12
CA HIS A 124 -17.04 -8.78 -5.86
C HIS A 124 -17.17 -10.25 -5.42
N ILE A 125 -16.13 -10.85 -4.85
CA ILE A 125 -16.20 -12.25 -4.40
C ILE A 125 -17.05 -12.38 -3.11
N ARG A 126 -17.11 -11.33 -2.28
CA ARG A 126 -17.82 -11.38 -0.99
C ARG A 126 -19.32 -11.04 -1.07
N SER A 127 -19.77 -10.45 -2.18
CA SER A 127 -21.17 -10.04 -2.37
C SER A 127 -22.00 -11.02 -3.22
N SER A 128 -21.35 -11.97 -3.90
CA SER A 128 -22.03 -13.03 -4.66
C SER A 128 -22.55 -14.16 -3.76
N SER A 129 -21.97 -14.35 -2.57
CA SER A 129 -22.40 -15.38 -1.61
C SER A 129 -23.66 -14.99 -0.82
N VAL A 130 -24.02 -13.71 -0.75
CA VAL A 130 -25.17 -13.25 0.06
C VAL A 130 -26.49 -13.32 -0.71
N ARG A 131 -26.46 -13.46 -2.05
CA ARG A 131 -27.69 -13.42 -2.87
C ARG A 131 -28.23 -14.77 -3.31
N LYS A 132 -27.52 -15.90 -3.10
CA LYS A 132 -28.06 -17.22 -3.47
C LYS A 132 -28.83 -17.94 -2.36
N ASP A 133 -28.71 -17.52 -1.10
CA ASP A 133 -29.36 -18.22 0.02
C ASP A 133 -30.80 -17.76 0.33
N GLN A 134 -31.38 -16.82 -0.42
CA GLN A 134 -32.78 -16.40 -0.23
C GLN A 134 -33.76 -16.93 -1.29
N SER A 135 -33.30 -17.70 -2.28
CA SER A 135 -34.18 -18.20 -3.35
C SER A 135 -34.57 -19.67 -3.25
N SER A 136 -34.01 -20.46 -2.32
CA SER A 136 -34.37 -21.88 -2.16
C SER A 136 -35.33 -22.18 -1.01
N GLU A 137 -35.69 -21.20 -0.17
CA GLU A 137 -36.58 -21.41 0.99
C GLU A 137 -37.96 -20.74 0.82
N LYS A 138 -38.54 -20.78 -0.38
CA LYS A 138 -39.96 -20.45 -0.63
C LYS A 138 -40.57 -21.32 -1.72
N THR A 139 -40.50 -22.64 -1.58
CA THR A 139 -41.43 -23.59 -2.25
C THR A 139 -41.51 -24.89 -1.45
N ALA A 140 -41.86 -24.79 -0.17
CA ALA A 140 -42.21 -25.94 0.66
C ALA A 140 -42.96 -25.50 1.93
N LYS A 141 -44.12 -24.86 1.75
CA LYS A 141 -45.25 -24.97 2.67
C LYS A 141 -46.51 -24.40 2.04
#